data_AF-A0A443SCL9-F1
#
_entry.id   AF-A0A443SCL9-F1
#
_cell.length_a   1.000
_cell.length_b   1.000
_cell.length_c   1.000
_cell.angle_alpha   90.00
_cell.angle_beta   90.00
_cell.angle_gamma   90.00
#
_symmetry.space_group_name_H-M   'P 1'
#
loop_
_entity.id
_entity.type
_entity.pdbx_description
1 polymer ?
#
loop_
_entity_poly.entity_id
_entity_poly.type
_entity_poly.pdbx_seq_one_letter_code
_entity_poly.pdbx_strand_id
1 'polypeptide(L)'
;MNAIFAAALRRAPYVTLPIAVVVGAIGYNLEAILSDKHTPSPKSSIEESRIERRLQELETLEDPSNVASLKEKGFVPKTLFDKNVSPTLRDLK
;
A
#
# COMPACT_ATOMS: atom_id res chain seq x y z
N MET A 1 -31.54 40.08 -21.51
CA MET A 1 -30.54 39.51 -20.58
C MET A 1 -30.44 40.47 -19.40
N ASN A 2 -30.88 40.07 -18.20
CA ASN A 2 -31.06 41.00 -17.08
C ASN A 2 -29.71 41.59 -16.63
N ALA A 3 -29.63 42.91 -16.44
CA ALA A 3 -28.39 43.62 -16.09
C ALA A 3 -27.70 43.08 -14.84
N ILE A 4 -28.47 42.51 -13.92
CA ILE A 4 -28.01 41.84 -12.69
C ILE A 4 -27.12 40.64 -13.01
N PHE A 5 -27.51 39.83 -13.99
CA PHE A 5 -26.76 38.64 -14.40
C PHE A 5 -25.44 39.02 -15.08
N ALA A 6 -25.46 40.07 -15.91
CA ALA A 6 -24.25 40.61 -16.54
C ALA A 6 -23.26 41.20 -15.51
N ALA A 7 -23.76 41.86 -14.47
CA ALA A 7 -22.93 42.37 -13.37
C ALA A 7 -22.34 41.24 -12.50
N ALA A 8 -23.11 40.20 -12.23
CA ALA A 8 -22.64 39.02 -11.51
C ALA A 8 -21.52 38.29 -12.26
N LEU A 9 -21.63 38.15 -13.59
CA LEU A 9 -20.58 37.55 -14.42
C LEU A 9 -19.28 38.38 -14.46
N ARG A 10 -19.38 39.71 -14.45
CA ARG A 10 -18.20 40.60 -14.42
C ARG A 10 -17.39 40.45 -13.13
N ARG A 11 -18.05 40.15 -12.01
CA ARG A 11 -17.42 39.94 -10.69
C ARG A 11 -17.47 38.46 -10.29
N ALA A 12 -17.57 37.56 -11.26
CA ALA A 12 -17.83 36.13 -11.05
C ALA A 12 -16.99 35.49 -9.94
N PRO A 13 -15.65 35.67 -9.87
CA PRO A 13 -14.83 35.02 -8.85
C PRO A 13 -15.24 35.34 -7.41
N TYR A 14 -15.74 36.54 -7.14
CA TYR A 14 -16.12 36.95 -5.78
C TYR A 14 -17.48 36.39 -5.36
N VAL A 15 -18.29 35.95 -6.32
CA VAL A 15 -19.62 35.36 -6.06
C VAL A 15 -19.52 33.84 -6.10
N THR A 16 -18.83 33.29 -7.10
CA THR A 16 -18.73 31.83 -7.29
C THR A 16 -17.81 31.17 -6.28
N LEU A 17 -16.72 31.81 -5.85
CA LEU A 17 -15.79 31.24 -4.87
C LEU A 17 -16.46 30.98 -3.52
N PRO A 18 -17.15 31.92 -2.85
CA PRO A 18 -17.80 31.62 -1.58
C PRO A 18 -18.91 30.57 -1.74
N ILE A 19 -19.65 30.57 -2.84
CA ILE A 19 -20.65 29.54 -3.13
C ILE A 19 -19.99 28.16 -3.27
N ALA A 20 -18.89 28.07 -4.02
CA ALA A 20 -18.14 26.83 -4.20
C ALA A 20 -17.57 26.30 -2.88
N VAL A 21 -17.07 27.18 -1.99
CA VAL A 21 -16.61 26.79 -0.65
C VAL A 21 -17.75 26.20 0.17
N VAL A 22 -18.94 26.81 0.16
CA VAL A 22 -20.11 26.31 0.89
C VAL A 22 -20.57 24.96 0.34
N VAL A 23 -20.69 24.84 -0.99
CA VAL A 23 -21.07 23.59 -1.64
C VAL A 23 -20.04 22.49 -1.36
N GLY A 24 -18.75 22.80 -1.43
CA GLY A 24 -17.67 21.88 -1.09
C GLY A 24 -17.71 21.43 0.37
N ALA A 25 -17.98 22.34 1.31
CA ALA A 25 -18.14 21.99 2.72
C ALA A 25 -19.34 21.07 2.95
N ILE A 26 -20.49 21.34 2.31
CA ILE A 26 -21.67 20.46 2.37
C ILE A 26 -21.34 19.09 1.77
N GLY A 27 -20.71 19.06 0.60
CA GLY A 27 -20.29 17.84 -0.08
C GLY A 27 -19.35 16.98 0.77
N TYR A 28 -18.35 17.60 1.42
CA TYR A 28 -17.43 16.90 2.32
C TYR A 28 -18.13 16.25 3.51
N ASN A 29 -19.11 16.96 4.11
CA ASN A 29 -19.90 16.40 5.21
C ASN A 29 -20.83 15.26 4.75
N LEU A 30 -21.43 15.37 3.56
CA LEU A 30 -22.27 14.32 2.99
C LEU A 30 -21.46 13.09 2.55
N GLU A 31 -20.26 13.31 1.98
CA GLU A 31 -19.33 12.24 1.64
C GLU A 31 -18.94 11.46 2.90
N ALA A 32 -18.71 12.11 4.03
CA ALA A 32 -18.41 11.41 5.28
C ALA A 32 -19.55 10.51 5.78
N ILE A 33 -20.80 10.82 5.45
CA ILE A 33 -22.00 10.05 5.85
C ILE A 33 -22.29 8.93 4.85
N LEU A 34 -22.09 9.20 3.55
CA LEU A 34 -22.43 8.26 2.46
C LEU A 34 -21.26 7.34 2.08
N SER A 35 -20.03 7.77 2.33
CA SER A 35 -18.84 6.96 2.07
C SER A 35 -18.79 5.83 3.08
N ASP A 36 -19.03 4.63 2.56
CA ASP A 36 -18.94 3.40 3.31
C ASP A 36 -17.47 3.15 3.67
N LYS A 37 -17.02 3.66 4.83
CA LYS A 37 -15.67 3.47 5.42
C LYS A 37 -15.39 2.00 5.82
N HIS A 38 -15.98 1.04 5.13
CA HIS A 38 -15.69 -0.39 5.26
C HIS A 38 -14.32 -0.76 4.67
N THR A 39 -13.61 0.18 4.04
CA THR A 39 -12.16 0.05 3.87
C THR A 39 -11.51 0.49 5.18
N PRO A 40 -11.01 -0.43 6.03
CA PRO A 40 -10.20 -0.03 7.17
C PRO A 40 -9.00 0.73 6.60
N SER A 41 -8.97 2.04 6.81
CA SER A 41 -7.74 2.81 6.57
C SER A 41 -6.67 2.11 7.39
N PRO A 42 -5.57 1.66 6.77
CA PRO A 42 -4.51 1.02 7.52
C PRO A 42 -4.05 2.02 8.58
N LYS A 43 -4.14 1.62 9.85
CA LYS A 43 -3.80 2.48 11.00
C LYS A 43 -2.32 2.86 11.00
N SER A 44 -1.52 2.01 10.37
CA SER A 44 -0.07 2.11 10.23
C SER A 44 0.30 2.25 8.77
N SER A 45 1.47 2.84 8.48
CA SER A 45 2.03 2.77 7.14
C SER A 45 2.29 1.31 6.73
N ILE A 46 2.35 1.05 5.41
CA ILE A 46 2.68 -0.29 4.90
C ILE A 46 4.07 -0.73 5.40
N GLU A 47 5.00 0.20 5.53
CA GLU A 47 6.34 -0.06 6.06
C GLU A 47 6.29 -0.48 7.53
N GLU A 48 5.52 0.22 8.36
CA GLU A 48 5.29 -0.17 9.76
C GLU A 48 4.68 -1.57 9.85
N SER A 49 3.66 -1.89 9.04
CA SER A 49 3.07 -3.24 9.03
C SER A 49 4.06 -4.33 8.62
N ARG A 50 5.01 -4.02 7.71
CA ARG A 50 6.06 -4.96 7.30
C ARG A 50 7.09 -5.17 8.41
N ILE A 51 7.45 -4.11 9.11
CA ILE A 51 8.39 -4.14 10.23
C ILE A 51 7.77 -4.94 11.39
N GLU A 52 6.51 -4.66 11.74
CA GLU A 52 5.78 -5.36 12.78
C GLU A 52 5.71 -6.86 12.53
N ARG A 53 5.38 -7.27 11.29
CA ARG A 53 5.37 -8.69 10.92
C ARG A 53 6.75 -9.35 11.07
N ARG A 54 7.84 -8.65 10.71
CA ARG A 54 9.20 -9.18 10.91
C ARG A 54 9.57 -9.29 12.39
N LEU A 55 9.18 -8.30 13.20
CA LEU A 55 9.38 -8.34 14.65
C LEU A 55 8.66 -9.53 15.27
N GLN A 56 7.39 -9.74 14.93
CA GLN A 56 6.60 -10.87 15.41
C GLN A 56 7.19 -12.23 14.98
N GLU A 57 7.69 -12.32 13.74
CA GLU A 57 8.41 -13.51 13.27
C GLU A 57 9.68 -13.77 14.09
N LEU A 58 10.44 -12.72 14.45
CA LEU A 58 11.64 -12.85 15.30
C LEU A 58 11.31 -13.24 16.75
N GLU A 59 10.23 -12.72 17.32
CA GLU A 59 9.77 -13.07 18.68
C GLU A 59 9.27 -14.52 18.79
N THR A 60 8.74 -15.06 17.68
CA THR A 60 8.23 -16.44 17.64
C THR A 60 9.36 -17.48 17.48
N LEU A 61 10.55 -17.06 17.05
CA LEU A 61 11.71 -17.95 16.91
C LEU A 61 12.41 -18.14 18.27
N GLU A 62 12.50 -19.39 18.75
CA GLU A 62 13.21 -19.73 20.00
C GLU A 62 14.72 -19.41 19.92
N ASP A 63 15.33 -19.54 18.73
CA ASP A 63 16.72 -19.17 18.47
C ASP A 63 16.88 -18.57 17.05
N PRO A 64 17.09 -17.24 16.91
CA PRO A 64 17.24 -16.58 15.62
C PRO A 64 18.58 -16.89 14.93
N SER A 65 19.54 -17.49 15.63
CA SER A 65 20.84 -17.88 15.08
C SER A 65 20.85 -19.29 14.49
N ASN A 66 19.89 -20.12 14.89
CA ASN A 66 19.76 -21.50 14.42
C ASN A 66 18.92 -21.58 13.13
N VAL A 67 19.48 -21.02 12.04
CA VAL A 67 18.86 -21.06 10.71
C VAL A 67 19.49 -22.13 9.82
N ALA A 68 18.65 -22.86 9.09
CA ALA A 68 19.12 -23.87 8.13
C ALA A 68 20.00 -23.22 7.04
N SER A 69 21.11 -23.88 6.71
CA SER A 69 22.02 -23.40 5.67
C SER A 69 21.33 -23.34 4.31
N LEU A 70 21.31 -22.15 3.69
CA LEU A 70 20.75 -21.95 2.34
C LEU A 70 21.50 -22.76 1.26
N LYS A 71 22.74 -23.20 1.53
CA LYS A 71 23.49 -24.08 0.61
C LYS A 71 22.89 -25.46 0.52
N GLU A 72 22.29 -25.96 1.60
CA GLU A 72 21.69 -27.30 1.64
C GLU A 72 20.36 -27.35 0.88
N LYS A 73 19.76 -26.19 0.57
CA LYS A 73 18.56 -26.02 -0.26
C LYS A 73 17.40 -26.95 0.15
N GLY A 74 17.29 -27.34 1.42
CA GLY A 74 16.30 -28.31 1.90
C GLY A 74 14.83 -27.86 1.73
N PHE A 75 14.59 -26.55 1.67
CA PHE A 75 13.27 -25.96 1.48
C PHE A 75 12.76 -26.07 0.03
N VAL A 76 13.64 -26.21 -0.97
CA VAL A 76 13.25 -26.29 -2.38
C VAL A 76 13.40 -27.71 -2.92
N PRO A 77 12.49 -28.16 -3.80
CA PRO A 77 12.66 -29.43 -4.49
C PRO A 77 13.90 -29.41 -5.40
N LYS A 78 14.59 -30.55 -5.50
CA LYS A 78 15.77 -30.70 -6.38
C LYS A 78 15.40 -30.39 -7.84
N THR A 79 16.14 -29.48 -8.44
CA THR A 79 15.90 -29.01 -9.81
C THR A 79 16.44 -30.01 -10.84
N LEU A 80 16.11 -29.83 -12.13
CA LEU A 80 16.67 -30.64 -13.20
C LEU A 80 18.20 -30.52 -13.29
N PHE A 81 18.77 -29.36 -12.93
CA PHE A 81 20.21 -29.14 -12.90
C PHE A 81 20.90 -29.93 -11.78
N ASP A 82 20.21 -30.16 -10.65
CA ASP A 82 20.74 -31.00 -9.57
C ASP A 82 20.75 -32.49 -9.94
N LYS A 83 19.87 -32.90 -10.86
CA LYS A 83 19.76 -34.28 -11.35
C LYS A 83 20.67 -34.53 -12.56
N ASN A 84 20.81 -33.54 -13.43
CA ASN A 84 21.52 -33.63 -14.70
C ASN A 84 22.80 -32.76 -14.67
N VAL A 85 23.66 -33.04 -13.69
CA VAL A 85 24.97 -32.38 -13.58
C VAL A 85 25.90 -32.86 -14.69
N SER A 86 26.59 -31.91 -15.33
CA SER A 86 27.57 -32.20 -16.37
C SER A 86 28.75 -33.01 -15.81
N PRO A 87 29.43 -33.82 -16.62
CA PRO A 87 30.53 -34.67 -16.16
C PRO A 87 31.60 -33.88 -15.37
N THR A 88 31.97 -32.69 -15.83
CA THR A 88 32.97 -31.82 -15.20
C THR A 88 32.56 -31.29 -13.82
N LEU A 89 31.26 -31.11 -13.56
CA LEU A 89 30.75 -30.62 -12.28
C LEU A 89 30.56 -31.74 -11.25
N ARG A 90 30.53 -33.01 -11.66
CA ARG A 90 30.46 -34.16 -10.74
C ARG A 90 31.73 -34.32 -9.93
N ASP A 91 32.88 -34.02 -10.54
CA ASP A 91 34.19 -34.22 -9.92
C ASP A 91 34.60 -33.09 -8.95
N LEU A 92 33.87 -31.96 -8.98
CA LEU A 92 34.15 -30.75 -8.19
C LEU A 92 33.30 -30.63 -6.91
N LYS A 93 32.39 -31.56 -6.67
CA LYS A 93 31.41 -31.52 -5.57
C LYS A 93 31.75 -32.55 -4.50
#